data_AF-A0A2J6J4X2-F1
#
_entry.id   AF-A0A2J6J4X2-F1
#
_cell.length_a   1.000
_cell.length_b   1.000
_cell.length_c   1.000
_cell.angle_alpha   90.00
_cell.angle_beta   90.00
_cell.angle_gamma   90.00
#
_symmetry.space_group_name_H-M   'P 1'
#
loop_
_entity.id
_entity.type
_entity.pdbx_description
1 polymer ?
#
loop_
_entity_poly.entity_id
_entity_poly.type
_entity_poly.pdbx_seq_one_letter_code
_entity_poly.pdbx_strand_id
1 'polypeptide(L)'
;MIVLGFFLWSEFVRSQALLDVSALSKKIFRVISVTVVISSCLGIYEYSCSVLFGPTDGMLIPYLLPANTTVRIGGMYGQPNLFALLMLVGVLVMFYQYLYTDEVQIRSRWAVLFKYVPFACVATVFFLTRSRSGQLAFGFSYLFLFYRIYGPVRLSVPRQVKITFLSLSVVLCLSALFAYGLDGTFSHSALIKSIAGSATKSVNIEARFFLWTAALLMFLAHPWMGVGFSNFQISLPEYAVQAYDTLGFIQYEAMGYTRWAHSEFFQLLAEGGLFVVLPIVVILFLYLRQLLRFSRSEQVAPLNYFCHLLLLPFLVQGMFSWTFRFLPLAILFFTFLGLVLAHYPVKTFALGPRVRFGVRMCAMLGLVCTLMWGGWQWQAQQVCRQIVLDPADSVVSFERLVQNPFLEHPLLLKATPLYVKAIIKEELPDVGERILPYVEQLALMQGAHWQWYHLAVLSQFLGKEGLARSAIDEAIALRPAEDLYWGFLHYLNVLTAVEETGKSIDNFLPTDEDSLSHLENPVELFNGRR
;
A
#
# COMPACT_ATOMS: atom_id res chain seq x y z
N MET A 1 -17.81 -4.53 4.10
CA MET A 1 -18.07 -3.08 4.27
C MET A 1 -17.72 -2.26 3.05
N ILE A 2 -16.46 -2.30 2.64
CA ILE A 2 -15.90 -1.43 1.61
C ILE A 2 -16.59 -1.67 0.25
N VAL A 3 -16.71 -2.93 -0.21
CA VAL A 3 -17.36 -3.26 -1.50
C VAL A 3 -18.83 -2.88 -1.56
N LEU A 4 -19.62 -3.18 -0.51
CA LEU A 4 -21.05 -2.83 -0.45
C LEU A 4 -21.24 -1.31 -0.32
N GLY A 5 -20.45 -0.64 0.52
CA GLY A 5 -20.47 0.82 0.65
C GLY A 5 -20.08 1.51 -0.65
N PHE A 6 -19.15 0.95 -1.41
CA PHE A 6 -18.76 1.45 -2.71
C PHE A 6 -19.77 1.18 -3.81
N PHE A 7 -20.44 0.03 -3.77
CA PHE A 7 -21.55 -0.23 -4.65
C PHE A 7 -22.68 0.78 -4.39
N LEU A 8 -23.05 0.99 -3.13
CA LEU A 8 -24.04 1.99 -2.72
C LEU A 8 -23.61 3.42 -3.09
N TRP A 9 -22.32 3.76 -2.95
CA TRP A 9 -21.78 5.05 -3.39
C TRP A 9 -21.86 5.21 -4.91
N SER A 10 -21.51 4.18 -5.68
CA SER A 10 -21.59 4.22 -7.14
C SER A 10 -23.04 4.37 -7.64
N GLU A 11 -23.98 3.71 -6.96
CA GLU A 11 -25.42 3.87 -7.23
C GLU A 11 -25.94 5.23 -6.75
N PHE A 12 -25.44 5.77 -5.64
CA PHE A 12 -25.76 7.14 -5.21
C PHE A 12 -25.27 8.16 -6.24
N VAL A 13 -24.01 8.09 -6.67
CA VAL A 13 -23.44 8.94 -7.72
C VAL A 13 -24.25 8.81 -9.00
N ARG A 14 -24.59 7.59 -9.40
CA ARG A 14 -25.45 7.33 -10.55
C ARG A 14 -26.85 7.93 -10.37
N SER A 15 -27.46 7.84 -9.19
CA SER A 15 -28.80 8.40 -8.94
C SER A 15 -28.83 9.92 -9.04
N GLN A 16 -27.77 10.59 -8.57
CA GLN A 16 -27.57 12.02 -8.77
C GLN A 16 -27.31 12.34 -10.25
N ALA A 17 -26.59 11.46 -10.94
CA ALA A 17 -26.28 11.60 -12.36
C ALA A 17 -27.51 11.42 -13.27
N LEU A 18 -28.58 10.76 -12.82
CA LEU A 18 -29.82 10.63 -13.61
C LEU A 18 -30.49 11.98 -13.92
N LEU A 19 -30.13 13.06 -13.21
CA LEU A 19 -30.59 14.42 -13.51
C LEU A 19 -29.77 15.07 -14.64
N ASP A 20 -28.43 14.98 -14.58
CA ASP A 20 -27.49 15.39 -15.64
C ASP A 20 -26.08 14.81 -15.38
N VAL A 21 -25.79 13.65 -15.99
CA VAL A 21 -24.50 12.96 -15.86
C VAL A 21 -23.34 13.86 -16.34
N SER A 22 -23.58 14.67 -17.37
CA SER A 22 -22.53 15.49 -17.95
C SER A 22 -22.13 16.62 -17.01
N ALA A 23 -23.11 17.31 -16.40
CA ALA A 23 -22.84 18.37 -15.44
C ALA A 23 -22.13 17.84 -14.19
N LEU A 24 -22.59 16.70 -13.65
CA LEU A 24 -21.98 16.08 -12.48
C LEU A 24 -20.52 15.67 -12.75
N SER A 25 -20.25 15.03 -13.88
CA SER A 25 -18.89 14.61 -14.25
C SER A 25 -17.95 15.80 -14.38
N LYS A 26 -18.39 16.88 -15.04
CA LYS A 26 -17.61 18.13 -15.16
C LYS A 26 -17.31 18.73 -13.79
N LYS A 27 -18.30 18.76 -12.88
CA LYS A 27 -18.11 19.25 -11.50
C LYS A 27 -17.07 18.41 -10.75
N ILE A 28 -17.17 17.08 -10.82
CA ILE A 28 -16.20 16.16 -10.21
C ILE A 28 -14.80 16.39 -10.78
N PHE A 29 -14.67 16.55 -12.10
CA PHE A 29 -13.39 16.83 -12.76
C PHE A 29 -12.79 18.15 -12.29
N ARG A 30 -13.58 19.21 -12.12
CA ARG A 30 -13.09 20.48 -11.54
C ARG A 30 -12.56 20.30 -10.12
N VAL A 31 -13.30 19.60 -9.26
CA VAL A 31 -12.87 19.32 -7.88
C VAL A 31 -11.55 18.55 -7.88
N ILE A 32 -11.45 17.49 -8.69
CA ILE A 32 -10.22 16.71 -8.83
C ILE A 32 -9.05 17.59 -9.28
N SER A 33 -9.22 18.42 -10.31
CA SER A 33 -8.16 19.31 -10.79
C SER A 33 -7.64 20.25 -9.69
N VAL A 34 -8.54 20.85 -8.91
CA VAL A 34 -8.15 21.70 -7.78
C VAL A 34 -7.41 20.88 -6.71
N THR A 35 -7.94 19.71 -6.34
CA THR A 35 -7.33 18.82 -5.36
C THR A 35 -5.93 18.38 -5.78
N VAL A 36 -5.72 18.00 -7.04
CA VAL A 36 -4.40 17.53 -7.50
C VAL A 36 -3.38 18.67 -7.61
N VAL A 37 -3.81 19.90 -7.92
CA VAL A 37 -2.92 21.07 -7.91
C VAL A 37 -2.48 21.41 -6.49
N ILE A 38 -3.41 21.41 -5.53
CA ILE A 38 -3.06 21.59 -4.11
C ILE A 38 -2.11 20.48 -3.66
N SER A 39 -2.43 19.23 -4.00
CA SER A 39 -1.60 18.07 -3.66
C SER A 39 -0.21 18.14 -4.31
N SER A 40 -0.09 18.64 -5.54
CA SER A 40 1.21 18.81 -6.19
C SER A 40 2.03 19.90 -5.51
N CYS A 41 1.42 21.00 -5.04
CA CYS A 41 2.15 21.98 -4.24
C CYS A 41 2.71 21.35 -2.95
N LEU A 42 1.93 20.50 -2.27
CA LEU A 42 2.41 19.75 -1.11
C LEU A 42 3.54 18.77 -1.47
N GLY A 43 3.46 18.11 -2.63
CA GLY A 43 4.54 17.24 -3.12
C GLY A 43 5.83 17.99 -3.43
N ILE A 44 5.74 19.19 -4.03
CA ILE A 44 6.91 20.06 -4.24
C ILE A 44 7.51 20.48 -2.90
N TYR A 45 6.68 20.83 -1.92
CA TYR A 45 7.13 21.13 -0.57
C TYR A 45 7.85 19.93 0.08
N GLU A 46 7.26 18.73 0.03
CA GLU A 46 7.87 17.48 0.51
C GLU A 46 9.25 17.22 -0.12
N TYR A 47 9.33 17.35 -1.45
CA TYR A 47 10.59 17.19 -2.19
C TYR A 47 11.63 18.22 -1.76
N SER A 48 11.21 19.48 -1.61
CA SER A 48 12.10 20.58 -1.24
C SER A 48 12.64 20.39 0.18
N CYS A 49 11.79 19.98 1.12
CA CYS A 49 12.21 19.62 2.47
C CYS A 49 13.20 18.45 2.47
N SER A 50 12.94 17.39 1.70
CA SER A 50 13.83 16.23 1.62
C SER A 50 15.20 16.60 1.03
N VAL A 51 15.23 17.48 0.02
CA VAL A 51 16.48 17.94 -0.60
C VAL A 51 17.27 18.88 0.32
N LEU A 52 16.60 19.79 1.04
CA LEU A 52 17.25 20.80 1.86
C LEU A 52 17.64 20.30 3.27
N PHE A 53 16.81 19.44 3.86
CA PHE A 53 16.95 19.01 5.26
C PHE A 53 17.22 17.51 5.40
N GLY A 54 17.14 16.73 4.32
CA GLY A 54 17.32 15.28 4.35
C GLY A 54 16.04 14.51 4.74
N PRO A 55 16.17 13.19 4.97
CA PRO A 55 15.08 12.36 5.49
C PRO A 55 14.56 12.88 6.82
N THR A 56 13.25 12.75 7.05
CA THR A 56 12.60 13.13 8.31
C THR A 56 11.79 11.96 8.83
N ASP A 57 11.89 11.70 10.14
CA ASP A 57 11.11 10.66 10.82
C ASP A 57 9.74 11.15 11.30
N GLY A 58 9.59 12.48 11.44
CA GLY A 58 8.35 13.14 11.84
C GLY A 58 7.50 13.57 10.65
N MET A 59 6.19 13.80 10.88
CA MET A 59 5.32 14.37 9.85
C MET A 59 5.80 15.78 9.46
N LEU A 60 5.99 16.02 8.17
CA LEU A 60 6.38 17.34 7.65
C LEU A 60 5.29 18.38 7.87
N ILE A 61 4.03 17.98 7.72
CA ILE A 61 2.85 18.77 8.09
C ILE A 61 1.94 17.85 8.89
N PRO A 62 1.69 18.13 10.19
CA PRO A 62 0.85 17.29 11.03
C PRO A 62 -0.48 16.96 10.36
N TYR A 63 -0.82 15.67 10.34
CA TYR A 63 -2.05 15.10 9.76
C TYR A 63 -2.24 15.22 8.24
N LEU A 64 -1.38 15.96 7.53
CA LEU A 64 -1.55 16.21 6.09
C LEU A 64 -0.42 15.62 5.25
N LEU A 65 0.82 15.76 5.70
CA LEU A 65 2.00 15.31 4.97
C LEU A 65 2.87 14.45 5.91
N PRO A 66 2.85 13.12 5.73
CA PRO A 66 3.58 12.20 6.59
C PRO A 66 5.09 12.38 6.46
N ALA A 67 5.81 11.68 7.33
CA ALA A 67 7.26 11.61 7.30
C ALA A 67 7.77 11.16 5.93
N ASN A 68 8.85 11.77 5.48
CA ASN A 68 9.49 11.39 4.23
C ASN A 68 10.91 10.90 4.50
N THR A 69 11.07 9.59 4.43
CA THR A 69 12.36 8.92 4.66
C THR A 69 13.20 8.81 3.39
N THR A 70 12.70 9.29 2.24
CA THR A 70 13.34 9.12 0.94
C THR A 70 13.29 10.40 0.10
N VAL A 71 14.08 10.51 -0.96
CA VAL A 71 13.94 11.63 -1.91
C VAL A 71 12.67 11.51 -2.78
N ARG A 72 11.98 10.36 -2.75
CA ARG A 72 10.76 10.13 -3.52
C ARG A 72 9.56 10.76 -2.80
N ILE A 73 8.74 11.47 -3.57
CA ILE A 73 7.52 12.09 -3.06
C ILE A 73 6.46 11.02 -2.78
N GLY A 74 6.07 10.88 -1.52
CA GLY A 74 4.95 10.04 -1.07
C GLY A 74 3.62 10.79 -0.99
N GLY A 75 3.65 12.12 -0.97
CA GLY A 75 2.51 13.02 -0.85
C GLY A 75 1.68 12.75 0.40
N MET A 76 0.41 13.17 0.36
CA MET A 76 -0.56 12.96 1.45
C MET A 76 -0.82 11.47 1.79
N TYR A 77 -0.32 10.53 1.00
CA TYR A 77 -0.47 9.09 1.24
C TYR A 77 0.78 8.47 1.89
N GLY A 78 1.91 9.19 1.95
CA GLY A 78 3.19 8.66 2.41
C GLY A 78 3.72 7.49 1.57
N GLN A 79 3.16 7.28 0.38
CA GLN A 79 3.46 6.15 -0.47
C GLN A 79 3.52 6.61 -1.93
N PRO A 80 4.70 6.59 -2.57
CA PRO A 80 4.88 7.20 -3.89
C PRO A 80 4.02 6.61 -5.01
N ASN A 81 3.70 5.31 -4.97
CA ASN A 81 2.85 4.71 -6.00
C ASN A 81 1.41 5.20 -5.87
N LEU A 82 0.83 5.21 -4.67
CA LEU A 82 -0.52 5.71 -4.41
C LEU A 82 -0.64 7.19 -4.82
N PHE A 83 0.40 7.98 -4.54
CA PHE A 83 0.41 9.39 -4.91
C PHE A 83 0.56 9.59 -6.41
N ALA A 84 1.42 8.80 -7.08
CA ALA A 84 1.52 8.80 -8.53
C ALA A 84 0.18 8.50 -9.22
N LEU A 85 -0.64 7.61 -8.65
CA LEU A 85 -1.96 7.31 -9.19
C LEU A 85 -2.88 8.52 -9.15
N LEU A 86 -2.94 9.23 -8.01
CA LEU A 86 -3.72 10.46 -7.88
C LEU A 86 -3.23 11.52 -8.87
N MET A 87 -1.92 11.71 -8.99
CA MET A 87 -1.36 12.67 -9.94
C MET A 87 -1.67 12.28 -11.39
N LEU A 88 -1.60 10.99 -11.75
CA LEU A 88 -1.95 10.51 -13.08
C LEU A 88 -3.43 10.71 -13.40
N VAL A 89 -4.34 10.46 -12.45
CA VAL A 89 -5.75 10.82 -12.58
C VAL A 89 -5.90 12.32 -12.83
N GLY A 90 -5.18 13.15 -12.07
CA GLY A 90 -5.10 14.60 -12.28
C GLY A 90 -4.67 14.99 -13.70
N VAL A 91 -3.57 14.41 -14.18
CA VAL A 91 -3.05 14.61 -15.55
C VAL A 91 -4.14 14.31 -16.58
N LEU A 92 -4.83 13.17 -16.47
CA LEU A 92 -5.89 12.78 -17.42
C LEU A 92 -7.12 13.70 -17.35
N VAL A 93 -7.54 14.11 -16.16
CA VAL A 93 -8.65 15.06 -15.98
C VAL A 93 -8.29 16.43 -16.59
N MET A 94 -7.06 16.89 -16.39
CA MET A 94 -6.59 18.15 -16.98
C MET A 94 -6.46 18.04 -18.50
N PHE A 95 -6.04 16.90 -19.06
CA PHE A 95 -6.13 16.67 -20.51
C PHE A 95 -7.55 16.89 -21.01
N TYR A 96 -8.58 16.32 -20.36
CA TYR A 96 -9.98 16.58 -20.75
C TYR A 96 -10.33 18.07 -20.72
N GLN A 97 -10.02 18.76 -19.62
CA GLN A 97 -10.35 20.17 -19.44
C GLN A 97 -9.70 21.06 -20.51
N TYR A 98 -8.41 20.88 -20.78
CA TYR A 98 -7.70 21.70 -21.77
C TYR A 98 -8.14 21.39 -23.21
N LEU A 99 -8.53 20.15 -23.50
CA LEU A 99 -8.90 19.73 -24.86
C LEU A 99 -10.36 20.07 -25.21
N TYR A 100 -11.28 19.99 -24.25
CA TYR A 100 -12.73 19.98 -24.53
C TYR A 100 -13.55 20.98 -23.71
N THR A 101 -12.94 21.79 -22.84
CA THR A 101 -13.65 22.82 -22.08
C THR A 101 -13.07 24.20 -22.30
N ASP A 102 -13.93 25.20 -22.40
CA ASP A 102 -13.51 26.60 -22.59
C ASP A 102 -13.08 27.27 -21.27
N GLU A 103 -13.22 26.57 -20.14
CA GLU A 103 -12.92 27.08 -18.80
C GLU A 103 -11.44 27.46 -18.61
N VAL A 104 -10.55 26.86 -19.40
CA VAL A 104 -9.09 27.11 -19.32
C VAL A 104 -8.65 28.19 -20.32
N GLN A 105 -9.57 28.83 -21.04
CA GLN A 105 -9.21 29.89 -21.98
C GLN A 105 -8.92 31.21 -21.26
N ILE A 106 -7.63 31.50 -21.07
CA ILE A 106 -7.18 32.80 -20.56
C ILE A 106 -7.12 33.79 -21.72
N ARG A 107 -7.86 34.91 -21.63
CA ARG A 107 -7.95 35.93 -22.69
C ARG A 107 -6.69 36.81 -22.84
N SER A 108 -5.89 36.95 -21.78
CA SER A 108 -4.70 37.80 -21.79
C SER A 108 -3.52 37.12 -22.48
N ARG A 109 -2.90 37.79 -23.47
CA ARG A 109 -1.72 37.30 -24.21
C ARG A 109 -0.53 36.96 -23.30
N TRP A 110 -0.32 37.73 -22.22
CA TRP A 110 0.75 37.50 -21.25
C TRP A 110 0.47 36.30 -20.33
N ALA A 111 -0.80 36.01 -20.08
CA ALA A 111 -1.19 34.89 -19.23
C ALA A 111 -1.24 33.55 -19.96
N VAL A 112 -1.02 33.53 -21.29
CA VAL A 112 -0.95 32.30 -22.10
C VAL A 112 0.18 31.39 -21.63
N LEU A 113 1.32 31.95 -21.19
CA LEU A 113 2.44 31.18 -20.63
C LEU A 113 2.06 30.53 -19.28
N PHE A 114 1.36 31.28 -18.43
CA PHE A 114 0.89 30.79 -17.13
C PHE A 114 -0.23 29.75 -17.23
N LYS A 115 -0.90 29.67 -18.40
CA LYS A 115 -1.96 28.69 -18.66
C LYS A 115 -1.53 27.26 -18.36
N TYR A 116 -0.27 26.88 -18.63
CA TYR A 116 0.19 25.49 -18.46
C TYR A 116 0.85 25.22 -17.11
N VAL A 117 1.03 26.23 -16.25
CA VAL A 117 1.73 26.09 -14.97
C VAL A 117 1.06 25.05 -14.05
N PRO A 118 -0.27 25.04 -13.86
CA PRO A 118 -0.90 24.02 -13.02
C PRO A 118 -0.67 22.61 -13.56
N PHE A 119 -0.76 22.41 -14.88
CA PHE A 119 -0.52 21.11 -15.51
C PHE A 119 0.95 20.67 -15.37
N ALA A 120 1.89 21.59 -15.61
CA ALA A 120 3.32 21.34 -15.44
C ALA A 120 3.66 20.98 -13.99
N CYS A 121 3.05 21.65 -13.01
CA CYS A 121 3.23 21.35 -11.58
C CYS A 121 2.80 19.92 -11.24
N VAL A 122 1.58 19.53 -11.62
CA VAL A 122 1.05 18.17 -11.39
C VAL A 122 1.90 17.12 -12.13
N ALA A 123 2.28 17.38 -13.39
CA ALA A 123 3.12 16.49 -14.18
C ALA A 123 4.52 16.31 -13.58
N THR A 124 5.17 17.39 -13.15
CA THR A 124 6.49 17.32 -12.53
C THR A 124 6.44 16.48 -11.25
N VAL A 125 5.44 16.71 -10.38
CA VAL A 125 5.27 15.92 -9.16
C VAL A 125 4.98 14.45 -9.46
N PHE A 126 4.15 14.16 -10.47
CA PHE A 126 3.93 12.79 -10.93
C PHE A 126 5.25 12.06 -11.22
N PHE A 127 6.16 12.68 -11.99
CA PHE A 127 7.46 12.07 -12.30
C PHE A 127 8.39 12.00 -11.08
N LEU A 128 8.37 12.99 -10.18
CA LEU A 128 9.15 13.00 -8.94
C LEU A 128 8.75 11.89 -7.94
N THR A 129 7.55 11.30 -8.06
CA THR A 129 7.19 10.09 -7.28
C THR A 129 8.07 8.87 -7.60
N ARG A 130 8.66 8.84 -8.80
CA ARG A 130 9.41 7.70 -9.37
C ARG A 130 8.65 6.37 -9.30
N SER A 131 7.32 6.42 -9.35
CA SER A 131 6.50 5.21 -9.40
C SER A 131 6.61 4.55 -10.78
N ARG A 132 7.39 3.46 -10.88
CA ARG A 132 7.52 2.68 -12.13
C ARG A 132 6.16 2.18 -12.63
N SER A 133 5.29 1.73 -11.71
CA SER A 133 3.94 1.28 -12.07
C SER A 133 3.04 2.44 -12.50
N GLY A 134 3.19 3.61 -11.87
CA GLY A 134 2.51 4.84 -12.30
C GLY A 134 2.94 5.28 -13.70
N GLN A 135 4.24 5.23 -14.00
CA GLN A 135 4.78 5.55 -15.33
C GLN A 135 4.30 4.56 -16.40
N LEU A 136 4.23 3.27 -16.08
CA LEU A 136 3.65 2.26 -16.98
C LEU A 136 2.16 2.52 -17.23
N ALA A 137 1.39 2.77 -16.17
CA ALA A 137 -0.03 3.14 -16.26
C ALA A 137 -0.25 4.41 -17.08
N PHE A 138 0.64 5.39 -16.94
CA PHE A 138 0.67 6.59 -17.78
C PHE A 138 0.92 6.22 -19.24
N GLY A 139 1.93 5.39 -19.54
CA GLY A 139 2.23 4.94 -20.89
C GLY A 139 1.02 4.32 -21.58
N PHE A 140 0.33 3.38 -20.93
CA PHE A 140 -0.90 2.78 -21.46
C PHE A 140 -1.99 3.83 -21.67
N SER A 141 -2.28 4.67 -20.67
CA SER A 141 -3.34 5.68 -20.76
C SER A 141 -3.07 6.71 -21.86
N TYR A 142 -1.81 7.13 -21.99
CA TYR A 142 -1.36 8.05 -23.02
C TYR A 142 -1.42 7.41 -24.41
N LEU A 143 -1.09 6.13 -24.58
CA LEU A 143 -1.25 5.43 -25.86
C LEU A 143 -2.71 5.38 -26.30
N PHE A 144 -3.65 5.13 -25.39
CA PHE A 144 -5.09 5.19 -25.70
C PHE A 144 -5.53 6.61 -26.10
N LEU A 145 -5.05 7.66 -25.42
CA LEU A 145 -5.32 9.06 -25.80
C LEU A 145 -4.73 9.41 -27.17
N PHE A 146 -3.46 9.06 -27.38
CA PHE A 146 -2.75 9.29 -28.62
C PHE A 146 -3.46 8.59 -29.78
N TYR A 147 -3.83 7.32 -29.60
CA TYR A 147 -4.61 6.57 -30.58
C TYR A 147 -5.98 7.21 -30.84
N ARG A 148 -6.68 7.74 -29.82
CA ARG A 148 -7.95 8.44 -30.02
C ARG A 148 -7.81 9.72 -30.83
N ILE A 149 -6.71 10.47 -30.65
CA ILE A 149 -6.51 11.78 -31.28
C ILE A 149 -5.88 11.69 -32.68
N TYR A 150 -4.94 10.75 -32.89
CA TYR A 150 -4.17 10.59 -34.13
C TYR A 150 -4.42 9.27 -34.88
N GLY A 151 -5.23 8.36 -34.33
CA GLY A 151 -5.55 7.07 -34.93
C GLY A 151 -6.41 7.17 -36.19
N PRO A 152 -6.75 6.03 -36.82
CA PRO A 152 -7.35 5.97 -38.16
C PRO A 152 -8.72 6.65 -38.29
N VAL A 153 -9.39 6.91 -37.17
CA VAL A 153 -10.66 7.68 -37.07
C VAL A 153 -10.40 9.19 -37.21
N ARG A 154 -9.55 9.55 -38.17
CA ARG A 154 -8.73 10.77 -38.23
C ARG A 154 -9.52 12.04 -38.56
N LEU A 155 -10.69 11.89 -39.19
CA LEU A 155 -11.38 12.96 -39.92
C LEU A 155 -12.26 13.84 -39.03
N SER A 156 -12.60 13.41 -37.80
CA SER A 156 -13.55 14.15 -36.96
C SER A 156 -12.93 15.06 -35.89
N VAL A 157 -11.64 14.88 -35.53
CA VAL A 157 -11.03 15.65 -34.42
C VAL A 157 -10.52 17.01 -34.91
N PRO A 158 -11.01 18.14 -34.35
CA PRO A 158 -10.60 19.48 -34.77
C PRO A 158 -9.08 19.72 -34.64
N ARG A 159 -8.51 20.48 -35.58
CA ARG A 159 -7.07 20.83 -35.58
C ARG A 159 -6.61 21.45 -34.25
N GLN A 160 -7.45 22.28 -33.64
CA GLN A 160 -7.14 22.93 -32.36
C GLN A 160 -6.93 21.91 -31.23
N VAL A 161 -7.74 20.85 -31.18
CA VAL A 161 -7.60 19.78 -30.18
C VAL A 161 -6.25 19.06 -30.35
N LYS A 162 -5.84 18.78 -31.60
CA LYS A 162 -4.54 18.15 -31.90
C LYS A 162 -3.36 19.04 -31.48
N ILE A 163 -3.44 20.35 -31.77
CA ILE A 163 -2.41 21.31 -31.37
C ILE A 163 -2.32 21.39 -29.84
N THR A 164 -3.45 21.57 -29.15
CA THR A 164 -3.49 21.63 -27.68
C THR A 164 -2.94 20.34 -27.06
N PHE A 165 -3.29 19.17 -27.59
CA PHE A 165 -2.76 17.89 -27.14
C PHE A 165 -1.24 17.81 -27.30
N LEU A 166 -0.70 18.23 -28.45
CA LEU A 166 0.74 18.26 -28.67
C LEU A 166 1.44 19.23 -27.70
N SER A 167 0.86 20.41 -27.46
CA SER A 167 1.40 21.36 -26.47
C SER A 167 1.45 20.76 -25.07
N LEU A 168 0.38 20.10 -24.62
CA LEU A 168 0.37 19.40 -23.32
C LEU A 168 1.41 18.27 -23.27
N SER A 169 1.59 17.55 -24.38
CA SER A 169 2.58 16.48 -24.49
C SER A 169 4.02 17.02 -24.38
N VAL A 170 4.30 18.20 -24.96
CA VAL A 170 5.58 18.90 -24.78
C VAL A 170 5.77 19.32 -23.33
N VAL A 171 4.76 19.93 -22.70
CA VAL A 171 4.83 20.31 -21.27
C VAL A 171 5.10 19.08 -20.40
N LEU A 172 4.43 17.96 -20.67
CA LEU A 172 4.64 16.71 -19.96
C LEU A 172 6.08 16.18 -20.13
N CYS A 173 6.62 16.22 -21.34
CA CYS A 173 8.00 15.82 -21.63
C CYS A 173 9.00 16.71 -20.88
N LEU A 174 8.81 18.03 -20.91
CA LEU A 174 9.64 18.98 -20.17
C LEU A 174 9.54 18.76 -18.65
N SER A 175 8.35 18.50 -18.11
CA SER A 175 8.15 18.14 -16.71
C SER A 175 8.89 16.85 -16.33
N ALA A 176 8.88 15.83 -17.19
CA ALA A 176 9.64 14.60 -16.98
C ALA A 176 11.15 14.87 -16.96
N LEU A 177 11.67 15.56 -17.99
CA LEU A 177 13.09 15.93 -18.08
C LEU A 177 13.54 16.75 -16.87
N PHE A 178 12.72 17.71 -16.44
CA PHE A 178 12.99 18.52 -15.26
C PHE A 178 13.01 17.68 -13.99
N ALA A 179 12.01 16.82 -13.77
CA ALA A 179 11.95 15.93 -12.61
C ALA A 179 13.15 14.96 -12.55
N TYR A 180 13.52 14.34 -13.68
CA TYR A 180 14.69 13.46 -13.75
C TYR A 180 16.01 14.24 -13.64
N GLY A 181 16.07 15.48 -14.12
CA GLY A 181 17.21 16.36 -13.95
C GLY A 181 17.44 16.71 -12.49
N LEU A 182 16.38 17.14 -11.78
CA LEU A 182 16.42 17.40 -10.33
C LEU A 182 16.85 16.16 -9.55
N ASP A 183 16.28 14.99 -9.88
CA ASP A 183 16.71 13.72 -9.30
C ASP A 183 18.21 13.48 -9.53
N GLY A 184 18.66 13.57 -10.77
CA GLY A 184 20.05 13.33 -11.14
C GLY A 184 21.01 14.22 -10.36
N THR A 185 20.68 15.50 -10.20
CA THR A 185 21.52 16.47 -9.48
C THR A 185 21.53 16.25 -7.97
N PHE A 186 20.40 15.91 -7.35
CA PHE A 186 20.29 15.86 -5.89
C PHE A 186 20.45 14.46 -5.30
N SER A 187 20.20 13.38 -6.06
CA SER A 187 20.38 12.00 -5.59
C SER A 187 21.83 11.48 -5.71
N HIS A 188 22.73 12.24 -6.35
CA HIS A 188 24.14 11.86 -6.51
C HIS A 188 25.05 12.32 -5.37
N SER A 189 24.56 13.09 -4.39
CA SER A 189 25.33 13.35 -3.18
C SER A 189 25.57 12.00 -2.47
N ALA A 190 26.83 11.59 -2.36
CA ALA A 190 27.25 10.30 -1.83
C ALA A 190 26.64 9.98 -0.44
N LEU A 191 26.33 11.04 0.32
CA LEU A 191 25.62 11.00 1.61
C LEU A 191 24.24 10.33 1.52
N ILE A 192 23.48 10.55 0.44
CA ILE A 192 22.13 9.96 0.31
C ILE A 192 22.23 8.48 -0.08
N LYS A 193 23.24 8.08 -0.87
CA LYS A 193 23.44 6.65 -1.21
C LYS A 193 23.89 5.83 0.00
N SER A 194 24.74 6.38 0.88
CA SER A 194 25.17 5.68 2.10
C SER A 194 24.05 5.56 3.13
N ILE A 195 23.18 6.58 3.26
CA ILE A 195 22.04 6.54 4.21
C ILE A 195 20.85 5.75 3.63
N ALA A 196 20.57 5.83 2.33
CA ALA A 196 19.45 5.13 1.69
C ALA A 196 19.70 3.63 1.49
N GLY A 197 20.96 3.18 1.49
CA GLY A 197 21.35 1.78 1.36
C GLY A 197 20.81 0.89 2.49
N SER A 198 20.57 1.46 3.68
CA SER A 198 20.12 0.70 4.86
C SER A 198 18.64 0.93 5.22
N ALA A 199 18.08 2.11 4.93
CA ALA A 199 16.78 2.51 5.48
C ALA A 199 15.59 2.38 4.52
N THR A 200 15.83 2.32 3.20
CA THR A 200 14.71 2.34 2.23
C THR A 200 14.40 0.94 1.71
N LYS A 201 13.63 0.18 2.52
CA LYS A 201 12.95 -1.08 2.15
C LYS A 201 11.92 -0.89 1.03
N SER A 202 12.31 -0.28 -0.09
CA SER A 202 11.52 -0.37 -1.30
C SER A 202 11.54 -1.83 -1.72
N VAL A 203 10.37 -2.48 -1.70
CA VAL A 203 10.22 -3.89 -2.05
C VAL A 203 10.89 -4.11 -3.41
N ASN A 204 12.02 -4.82 -3.39
CA ASN A 204 12.80 -5.13 -4.58
C ASN A 204 11.92 -5.92 -5.57
N ILE A 205 12.26 -5.88 -6.85
CA ILE A 205 11.55 -6.66 -7.87
C ILE A 205 11.56 -8.15 -7.55
N GLU A 206 12.65 -8.65 -6.96
CA GLU A 206 12.79 -10.03 -6.44
C GLU A 206 11.73 -10.34 -5.38
N ALA A 207 11.57 -9.46 -4.38
CA ALA A 207 10.54 -9.61 -3.36
C ALA A 207 9.12 -9.61 -3.96
N ARG A 208 8.89 -8.92 -5.09
CA ARG A 208 7.58 -9.02 -5.77
C ARG A 208 7.39 -10.36 -6.45
N PHE A 209 8.41 -10.86 -7.16
CA PHE A 209 8.34 -12.20 -7.76
C PHE A 209 8.10 -13.27 -6.71
N PHE A 210 8.82 -13.20 -5.59
CA PHE A 210 8.60 -14.02 -4.41
C PHE A 210 7.12 -14.03 -3.99
N LEU A 211 6.56 -12.85 -3.74
CA LEU A 211 5.17 -12.71 -3.28
C LEU A 211 4.13 -13.15 -4.31
N TRP A 212 4.40 -12.92 -5.60
CA TRP A 212 3.52 -13.37 -6.68
C TRP A 212 3.54 -14.89 -6.84
N THR A 213 4.71 -15.50 -6.69
CA THR A 213 4.85 -16.96 -6.68
C THR A 213 4.15 -17.54 -5.46
N ALA A 214 4.32 -16.98 -4.27
CA ALA A 214 3.58 -17.40 -3.07
C ALA A 214 2.06 -17.27 -3.27
N ALA A 215 1.59 -16.15 -3.84
CA ALA A 215 0.18 -15.96 -4.17
C ALA A 215 -0.35 -17.01 -5.17
N LEU A 216 0.47 -17.39 -6.16
CA LEU A 216 0.12 -18.42 -7.12
C LEU A 216 0.08 -19.81 -6.46
N LEU A 217 1.02 -20.13 -5.58
CA LEU A 217 1.03 -21.39 -4.84
C LEU A 217 -0.19 -21.52 -3.93
N MET A 218 -0.57 -20.45 -3.21
CA MET A 218 -1.83 -20.39 -2.45
C MET A 218 -3.05 -20.68 -3.33
N PHE A 219 -3.09 -20.08 -4.53
CA PHE A 219 -4.15 -20.33 -5.48
C PHE A 219 -4.16 -21.78 -5.98
N LEU A 220 -2.99 -22.36 -6.27
CA LEU A 220 -2.90 -23.75 -6.74
C LEU A 220 -3.35 -24.74 -5.66
N ALA A 221 -3.08 -24.45 -4.38
CA ALA A 221 -3.59 -25.24 -3.25
C ALA A 221 -5.10 -25.05 -3.03
N HIS A 222 -5.62 -23.84 -3.27
CA HIS A 222 -7.02 -23.47 -3.01
C HIS A 222 -7.71 -22.79 -4.21
N PRO A 223 -7.87 -23.48 -5.36
CA PRO A 223 -8.22 -22.83 -6.63
C PRO A 223 -9.60 -22.19 -6.65
N TRP A 224 -10.57 -22.73 -5.90
CA TRP A 224 -11.94 -22.26 -5.96
C TRP A 224 -12.19 -21.03 -5.09
N MET A 225 -11.76 -21.11 -3.83
CA MET A 225 -12.10 -20.12 -2.79
C MET A 225 -10.89 -19.32 -2.30
N GLY A 226 -9.67 -19.69 -2.69
CA GLY A 226 -8.45 -19.13 -2.13
C GLY A 226 -8.27 -19.48 -0.64
N VAL A 227 -7.30 -18.82 -0.01
CA VAL A 227 -7.01 -18.93 1.43
C VAL A 227 -7.95 -18.09 2.31
N GLY A 228 -8.91 -17.37 1.71
CA GLY A 228 -9.81 -16.44 2.37
C GLY A 228 -9.35 -14.98 2.34
N PHE A 229 -10.32 -14.06 2.34
CA PHE A 229 -10.03 -12.62 2.31
C PHE A 229 -9.27 -12.15 3.55
N SER A 230 -8.23 -11.36 3.33
CA SER A 230 -7.30 -10.88 4.36
C SER A 230 -6.46 -11.96 5.03
N ASN A 231 -6.41 -13.18 4.48
CA ASN A 231 -5.56 -14.26 4.98
C ASN A 231 -4.23 -14.41 4.24
N PHE A 232 -3.95 -13.58 3.22
CA PHE A 232 -2.68 -13.67 2.49
C PHE A 232 -1.46 -13.66 3.42
N GLN A 233 -1.42 -12.74 4.39
CA GLN A 233 -0.31 -12.66 5.34
C GLN A 233 -0.21 -13.91 6.24
N ILE A 234 -1.35 -14.49 6.61
CA ILE A 234 -1.43 -15.68 7.48
C ILE A 234 -0.84 -16.89 6.76
N SER A 235 -1.23 -17.07 5.50
CA SER A 235 -0.80 -18.20 4.70
C SER A 235 0.60 -18.00 4.10
N LEU A 236 1.08 -16.76 3.95
CA LEU A 236 2.39 -16.46 3.36
C LEU A 236 3.55 -17.36 3.83
N PRO A 237 3.78 -17.61 5.14
CA PRO A 237 4.92 -18.41 5.58
C PRO A 237 4.88 -19.86 5.12
N GLU A 238 3.70 -20.48 5.06
CA GLU A 238 3.53 -21.86 4.56
C GLU A 238 4.01 -21.96 3.11
N TYR A 239 3.72 -20.95 2.30
CA TYR A 239 4.09 -20.91 0.88
C TYR A 239 5.39 -20.17 0.60
N ALA A 240 5.99 -19.52 1.59
CA ALA A 240 7.19 -18.70 1.45
C ALA A 240 8.39 -19.55 1.08
N VAL A 241 8.65 -20.63 1.83
CA VAL A 241 9.78 -21.54 1.58
C VAL A 241 9.64 -22.16 0.19
N GLN A 242 8.44 -22.65 -0.15
CA GLN A 242 8.18 -23.22 -1.47
C GLN A 242 8.35 -22.18 -2.60
N ALA A 243 7.93 -20.93 -2.41
CA ALA A 243 8.10 -19.87 -3.39
C ALA A 243 9.57 -19.50 -3.61
N TYR A 244 10.36 -19.50 -2.53
CA TYR A 244 11.81 -19.31 -2.57
C TYR A 244 12.48 -20.43 -3.37
N ASP A 245 12.21 -21.69 -3.02
CA ASP A 245 12.78 -22.86 -3.68
C ASP A 245 12.40 -22.93 -5.16
N THR A 246 11.15 -22.56 -5.49
CA THR A 246 10.65 -22.55 -6.87
C THR A 246 11.37 -21.53 -7.74
N LEU A 247 11.74 -20.38 -7.18
CA LEU A 247 12.41 -19.32 -7.94
C LEU A 247 13.92 -19.53 -7.98
N GLY A 248 14.56 -20.00 -6.91
CA GLY A 248 15.97 -20.40 -6.88
C GLY A 248 17.00 -19.27 -7.11
N PHE A 249 16.58 -18.03 -7.36
CA PHE A 249 17.44 -16.87 -7.59
C PHE A 249 17.23 -15.73 -6.58
N ILE A 250 16.25 -15.87 -5.68
CA ILE A 250 15.95 -14.81 -4.72
C ILE A 250 16.94 -14.88 -3.56
N GLN A 251 17.45 -13.73 -3.14
CA GLN A 251 18.22 -13.62 -1.91
C GLN A 251 17.31 -13.79 -0.69
N TYR A 252 17.79 -14.46 0.35
CA TYR A 252 16.97 -14.74 1.54
C TYR A 252 16.43 -13.43 2.16
N GLU A 253 17.21 -12.36 2.12
CA GLU A 253 16.86 -11.03 2.61
C GLU A 253 15.68 -10.38 1.86
N ALA A 254 15.42 -10.82 0.63
CA ALA A 254 14.27 -10.38 -0.15
C ALA A 254 12.99 -11.16 0.17
N MET A 255 13.05 -12.22 0.99
CA MET A 255 11.89 -12.90 1.58
C MET A 255 11.27 -12.03 2.67
N GLY A 256 10.65 -10.93 2.24
CA GLY A 256 9.94 -10.02 3.11
C GLY A 256 8.57 -10.57 3.47
N TYR A 257 8.20 -10.46 4.74
CA TYR A 257 6.83 -10.63 5.15
C TYR A 257 6.06 -9.33 4.90
N THR A 258 4.90 -9.45 4.25
CA THR A 258 4.05 -8.30 3.96
C THR A 258 2.59 -8.71 4.04
N ARG A 259 1.73 -7.71 4.24
CA ARG A 259 0.28 -7.91 4.29
C ARG A 259 -0.33 -8.19 2.92
N TRP A 260 0.40 -7.90 1.85
CA TRP A 260 -0.13 -7.88 0.49
C TRP A 260 0.86 -8.42 -0.52
N ALA A 261 0.36 -9.11 -1.55
CA ALA A 261 1.13 -9.59 -2.68
C ALA A 261 1.74 -8.46 -3.56
N HIS A 262 1.53 -7.19 -3.21
CA HIS A 262 1.87 -6.03 -4.04
C HIS A 262 1.31 -6.10 -5.47
N SER A 263 0.17 -6.77 -5.63
CA SER A 263 -0.63 -6.83 -6.85
C SER A 263 -2.06 -7.19 -6.45
N GLU A 264 -3.03 -6.35 -6.76
CA GLU A 264 -4.45 -6.62 -6.44
C GLU A 264 -4.94 -7.90 -7.11
N PHE A 265 -4.46 -8.22 -8.32
CA PHE A 265 -4.92 -9.42 -9.03
C PHE A 265 -4.37 -10.70 -8.41
N PHE A 266 -3.08 -10.75 -8.08
CA PHE A 266 -2.52 -11.90 -7.35
C PHE A 266 -3.10 -12.01 -5.95
N GLN A 267 -3.34 -10.88 -5.27
CA GLN A 267 -4.01 -10.88 -3.98
C GLN A 267 -5.41 -11.50 -4.06
N LEU A 268 -6.23 -11.05 -5.02
CA LEU A 268 -7.59 -11.56 -5.20
C LEU A 268 -7.60 -13.03 -5.64
N LEU A 269 -6.60 -13.45 -6.43
CA LEU A 269 -6.42 -14.83 -6.84
C LEU A 269 -6.09 -15.73 -5.64
N ALA A 270 -5.12 -15.34 -4.82
CA ALA A 270 -4.72 -16.08 -3.62
C ALA A 270 -5.84 -16.13 -2.58
N GLU A 271 -6.49 -15.00 -2.30
CA GLU A 271 -7.48 -14.88 -1.23
C GLU A 271 -8.88 -15.38 -1.62
N GLY A 272 -9.25 -15.30 -2.90
CA GLY A 272 -10.62 -15.55 -3.36
C GLY A 272 -10.77 -16.59 -4.47
N GLY A 273 -9.65 -17.10 -5.00
CA GLY A 273 -9.65 -18.12 -6.05
C GLY A 273 -10.39 -17.70 -7.33
N LEU A 274 -10.81 -18.70 -8.09
CA LEU A 274 -11.60 -18.53 -9.31
C LEU A 274 -12.96 -17.89 -9.04
N PHE A 275 -13.57 -18.13 -7.87
CA PHE A 275 -14.87 -17.56 -7.53
C PHE A 275 -14.86 -16.02 -7.57
N VAL A 276 -13.76 -15.41 -7.13
CA VAL A 276 -13.59 -13.95 -7.12
C VAL A 276 -12.97 -13.44 -8.40
N VAL A 277 -11.94 -14.11 -8.92
CA VAL A 277 -11.19 -13.62 -10.08
C VAL A 277 -11.99 -13.73 -11.38
N LEU A 278 -12.77 -14.79 -11.58
CA LEU A 278 -13.47 -15.00 -12.86
C LEU A 278 -14.47 -13.86 -13.17
N PRO A 279 -15.37 -13.44 -12.25
CA PRO A 279 -16.24 -12.29 -12.49
C PRO A 279 -15.47 -11.00 -12.77
N ILE A 280 -14.35 -10.78 -12.07
CA ILE A 280 -13.51 -9.60 -12.27
C ILE A 280 -12.88 -9.62 -13.66
N VAL A 281 -12.29 -10.73 -14.09
CA VAL A 281 -11.71 -10.88 -15.43
C VAL A 281 -12.75 -10.63 -16.52
N VAL A 282 -13.98 -11.16 -16.36
CA VAL A 282 -15.08 -10.90 -17.29
C VAL A 282 -15.41 -9.41 -17.35
N ILE A 283 -15.55 -8.74 -16.20
CA ILE A 283 -15.82 -7.29 -16.14
C ILE A 283 -14.70 -6.50 -16.80
N LEU A 284 -13.43 -6.82 -16.52
CA LEU A 284 -12.26 -6.16 -17.12
C LEU A 284 -12.24 -6.36 -18.64
N PHE A 285 -12.51 -7.58 -19.11
CA PHE A 285 -12.57 -7.87 -20.54
C PHE A 285 -13.67 -7.05 -21.23
N LEU A 286 -14.88 -7.01 -20.66
CA LEU A 286 -15.98 -6.21 -21.18
C LEU A 286 -15.64 -4.71 -21.18
N TYR A 287 -15.05 -4.22 -20.10
CA TYR A 287 -14.57 -2.83 -19.99
C TYR A 287 -13.53 -2.50 -21.06
N LEU A 288 -12.49 -3.34 -21.23
CA LEU A 288 -11.43 -3.10 -22.21
C LEU A 288 -11.96 -3.17 -23.64
N ARG A 289 -12.83 -4.14 -23.94
CA ARG A 289 -13.52 -4.24 -25.23
C ARG A 289 -14.32 -2.97 -25.53
N GLN A 290 -15.03 -2.45 -24.53
CA GLN A 290 -15.83 -1.25 -24.67
C GLN A 290 -14.97 0.01 -24.84
N LEU A 291 -13.89 0.15 -24.06
CA LEU A 291 -12.91 1.23 -24.20
C LEU A 291 -12.30 1.24 -25.62
N LEU A 292 -11.87 0.08 -26.12
CA LEU A 292 -11.34 -0.06 -27.49
C LEU A 292 -12.37 0.31 -28.56
N ARG A 293 -13.63 -0.11 -28.38
CA ARG A 293 -14.73 0.29 -29.28
C ARG A 293 -14.92 1.80 -29.28
N PHE A 294 -14.86 2.44 -28.11
CA PHE A 294 -14.99 3.89 -27.97
C PHE A 294 -13.82 4.65 -28.57
N SER A 295 -12.59 4.15 -28.42
CA SER A 295 -11.42 4.73 -29.08
C SER A 295 -11.55 4.73 -30.61
N ARG A 296 -12.37 3.83 -31.17
CA ARG A 296 -12.61 3.67 -32.61
C ARG A 296 -13.89 4.35 -33.12
N SER A 297 -14.72 4.92 -32.25
CA SER A 297 -16.02 5.48 -32.64
C SER A 297 -15.98 7.01 -32.69
N GLU A 298 -16.49 7.61 -33.77
CA GLU A 298 -16.65 9.06 -33.87
C GLU A 298 -17.79 9.59 -33.00
N GLN A 299 -18.82 8.78 -32.76
CA GLN A 299 -20.06 9.20 -32.11
C GLN A 299 -19.98 9.26 -30.58
N VAL A 300 -18.84 8.91 -29.98
CA VAL A 300 -18.69 8.90 -28.52
C VAL A 300 -18.29 10.28 -28.03
N ALA A 301 -19.15 10.87 -27.19
CA ALA A 301 -18.87 12.13 -26.51
C ALA A 301 -17.53 12.04 -25.75
N PRO A 302 -16.63 13.05 -25.87
CA PRO A 302 -15.32 13.02 -25.23
C PRO A 302 -15.37 12.74 -23.73
N LEU A 303 -16.36 13.31 -23.04
CA LEU A 303 -16.53 13.10 -21.59
C LEU A 303 -16.72 11.62 -21.23
N ASN A 304 -17.57 10.90 -21.98
CA ASN A 304 -17.82 9.47 -21.75
C ASN A 304 -16.54 8.65 -21.97
N TYR A 305 -15.76 8.99 -23.00
CA TYR A 305 -14.46 8.36 -23.23
C TYR A 305 -13.48 8.57 -22.07
N PHE A 306 -13.38 9.80 -21.55
CA PHE A 306 -12.50 10.09 -20.40
C PHE A 306 -12.98 9.41 -19.11
N CYS A 307 -14.29 9.33 -18.85
CA CYS A 307 -14.81 8.57 -17.72
C CYS A 307 -14.34 7.10 -17.75
N HIS A 308 -14.30 6.47 -18.93
CA HIS A 308 -13.72 5.13 -19.07
C HIS A 308 -12.21 5.15 -18.85
N LEU A 309 -11.50 6.02 -19.55
CA LEU A 309 -10.04 6.10 -19.49
C LEU A 309 -9.51 6.28 -18.06
N LEU A 310 -10.23 7.00 -17.20
CA LEU A 310 -9.84 7.24 -15.80
C LEU A 310 -9.82 5.98 -14.93
N LEU A 311 -10.45 4.88 -15.35
CA LEU A 311 -10.34 3.59 -14.67
C LEU A 311 -9.03 2.86 -15.02
N LEU A 312 -8.47 3.11 -16.20
CA LEU A 312 -7.28 2.39 -16.69
C LEU A 312 -6.05 2.54 -15.79
N PRO A 313 -5.72 3.74 -15.24
CA PRO A 313 -4.64 3.88 -14.26
C PRO A 313 -4.75 2.95 -13.06
N PHE A 314 -5.96 2.79 -12.50
CA PHE A 314 -6.19 1.92 -11.34
C PHE A 314 -5.96 0.45 -11.69
N LEU A 315 -6.40 0.04 -12.87
CA LEU A 315 -6.25 -1.35 -13.33
C LEU A 315 -4.78 -1.69 -13.59
N VAL A 316 -4.08 -0.86 -14.36
CA VAL A 316 -2.66 -1.12 -14.68
C VAL A 316 -1.80 -1.02 -13.43
N GLN A 317 -2.01 0.00 -12.59
CA GLN A 317 -1.22 0.14 -11.37
C GLN A 317 -1.56 -0.96 -10.34
N GLY A 318 -2.82 -1.41 -10.28
CA GLY A 318 -3.25 -2.53 -9.47
C GLY A 318 -2.55 -3.85 -9.80
N MET A 319 -1.95 -3.99 -10.99
CA MET A 319 -1.10 -5.14 -11.32
C MET A 319 0.21 -5.18 -10.51
N PHE A 320 0.65 -4.04 -9.98
CA PHE A 320 1.96 -3.88 -9.33
C PHE A 320 1.89 -3.16 -7.98
N SER A 321 0.69 -2.93 -7.45
CA SER A 321 0.45 -2.23 -6.20
C SER A 321 -0.90 -2.63 -5.60
N TRP A 322 -1.19 -2.16 -4.38
CA TRP A 322 -2.42 -2.43 -3.63
C TRP A 322 -3.37 -1.23 -3.64
N THR A 323 -3.63 -0.69 -4.83
CA THR A 323 -4.37 0.55 -5.03
C THR A 323 -5.74 0.62 -4.33
N PHE A 324 -6.46 -0.51 -4.23
CA PHE A 324 -7.81 -0.55 -3.69
C PHE A 324 -7.86 -0.75 -2.18
N ARG A 325 -6.73 -1.07 -1.55
CA ARG A 325 -6.65 -1.14 -0.07
C ARG A 325 -6.54 0.24 0.58
N PHE A 326 -6.28 1.30 -0.21
CA PHE A 326 -6.31 2.68 0.27
C PHE A 326 -7.67 3.34 0.02
N LEU A 327 -8.40 3.64 1.10
CA LEU A 327 -9.81 4.02 1.05
C LEU A 327 -10.11 5.23 0.14
N PRO A 328 -9.40 6.38 0.22
CA PRO A 328 -9.61 7.51 -0.71
C PRO A 328 -9.49 7.16 -2.19
N LEU A 329 -8.51 6.32 -2.57
CA LEU A 329 -8.31 5.91 -3.95
C LEU A 329 -9.38 4.93 -4.41
N ALA A 330 -9.82 4.05 -3.52
CA ALA A 330 -10.95 3.18 -3.82
C ALA A 330 -12.26 3.98 -3.99
N ILE A 331 -12.55 4.98 -3.13
CA ILE A 331 -13.68 5.92 -3.33
C ILE A 331 -13.60 6.55 -4.72
N LEU A 332 -12.42 7.02 -5.12
CA LEU A 332 -12.20 7.66 -6.40
C LEU A 332 -12.45 6.70 -7.57
N PHE A 333 -11.93 5.47 -7.51
CA PHE A 333 -12.21 4.42 -8.50
C PHE A 333 -13.70 4.15 -8.66
N PHE A 334 -14.42 3.93 -7.55
CA PHE A 334 -15.84 3.63 -7.59
C PHE A 334 -16.71 4.83 -7.98
N THR A 335 -16.22 6.05 -7.74
CA THR A 335 -16.83 7.27 -8.28
C THR A 335 -16.75 7.27 -9.81
N PHE A 336 -15.59 6.99 -10.39
CA PHE A 336 -15.45 6.89 -11.84
C PHE A 336 -16.24 5.72 -12.43
N LEU A 337 -16.30 4.58 -11.75
CA LEU A 337 -17.13 3.47 -12.16
C LEU A 337 -18.61 3.86 -12.18
N GLY A 338 -19.09 4.59 -11.16
CA GLY A 338 -20.45 5.14 -11.12
C GLY A 338 -20.73 6.10 -12.28
N LEU A 339 -19.78 6.98 -12.62
CA LEU A 339 -19.91 7.88 -13.78
C LEU A 339 -19.98 7.10 -15.11
N VAL A 340 -19.13 6.08 -15.27
CA VAL A 340 -19.16 5.19 -16.42
C VAL A 340 -20.53 4.51 -16.55
N LEU A 341 -21.02 3.92 -15.47
CA LEU A 341 -22.31 3.22 -15.45
C LEU A 341 -23.49 4.16 -15.73
N ALA A 342 -23.43 5.41 -15.26
CA ALA A 342 -24.47 6.41 -15.50
C ALA A 342 -24.60 6.81 -16.98
N HIS A 343 -23.56 6.63 -17.79
CA HIS A 343 -23.61 6.88 -19.24
C HIS A 343 -24.28 5.77 -20.05
N TYR A 344 -24.58 4.61 -19.44
CA TYR A 344 -25.23 3.50 -20.13
C TYR A 344 -26.72 3.41 -19.78
N PRO A 345 -27.57 3.05 -20.76
CA PRO A 345 -28.96 2.77 -20.48
C PRO A 345 -29.05 1.60 -19.50
N VAL A 346 -29.77 1.83 -18.40
CA VAL A 346 -29.98 0.82 -17.38
C VAL A 346 -30.92 -0.22 -17.97
N LYS A 347 -30.41 -1.43 -18.20
CA LYS A 347 -31.29 -2.58 -18.41
C LYS A 347 -31.91 -2.93 -17.07
N THR A 348 -33.17 -2.59 -16.90
CA THR A 348 -33.94 -3.00 -15.73
C THR A 348 -34.36 -4.45 -15.92
N PHE A 349 -33.83 -5.34 -15.09
CA PHE A 349 -34.31 -6.71 -15.03
C PHE A 349 -35.50 -6.76 -14.08
N ALA A 350 -36.67 -7.13 -14.60
CA ALA A 350 -37.85 -7.39 -13.78
C ALA A 350 -37.64 -8.70 -13.00
N LEU A 351 -37.02 -8.60 -11.83
CA LEU A 351 -36.81 -9.74 -10.96
C LEU A 351 -38.17 -10.17 -10.35
N GLY A 352 -38.48 -11.46 -10.42
CA GLY A 352 -39.65 -12.03 -9.74
C GLY A 352 -39.63 -11.73 -8.23
N PRO A 353 -40.79 -11.67 -7.55
CA PRO A 353 -40.86 -11.31 -6.12
C PRO A 353 -39.94 -12.15 -5.23
N ARG A 354 -39.83 -13.46 -5.51
CA ARG A 354 -38.94 -14.38 -4.78
C ARG A 354 -37.46 -14.04 -4.97
N VAL A 355 -37.04 -13.73 -6.21
CA VAL A 355 -35.65 -13.34 -6.50
C VAL A 355 -35.32 -11.99 -5.87
N ARG A 356 -36.24 -11.02 -5.93
CA ARG A 356 -36.08 -9.73 -5.24
C ARG A 356 -35.91 -9.90 -3.73
N PHE A 357 -36.74 -10.75 -3.12
CA PHE A 357 -36.62 -11.08 -1.71
C PHE A 357 -35.26 -11.72 -1.40
N GLY A 358 -34.85 -12.73 -2.20
CA GLY A 358 -33.54 -13.37 -2.05
C GLY A 358 -32.37 -12.39 -2.15
N VAL A 359 -32.35 -11.53 -3.17
CA VAL A 359 -31.30 -10.50 -3.34
C VAL A 359 -31.27 -9.53 -2.15
N ARG A 360 -32.44 -9.07 -1.68
CA ARG A 360 -32.53 -8.20 -0.50
C ARG A 360 -32.03 -8.89 0.77
N MET A 361 -32.35 -10.17 0.94
CA MET A 361 -31.85 -10.96 2.08
C MET A 361 -30.35 -11.16 2.01
N CYS A 362 -29.80 -11.53 0.84
CA CYS A 362 -28.36 -11.62 0.66
C CYS A 362 -27.65 -10.28 0.93
N ALA A 363 -28.21 -9.16 0.45
CA ALA A 363 -27.65 -7.83 0.71
C ALA A 363 -27.72 -7.46 2.20
N MET A 364 -28.82 -7.76 2.88
CA MET A 364 -28.98 -7.52 4.31
C MET A 364 -28.02 -8.38 5.14
N LEU A 365 -27.91 -9.67 4.85
CA LEU A 365 -26.92 -10.57 5.47
C LEU A 365 -25.50 -10.06 5.24
N GLY A 366 -25.18 -9.68 3.99
CA GLY A 366 -23.88 -9.10 3.65
C GLY A 366 -23.57 -7.81 4.44
N LEU A 367 -24.58 -6.97 4.67
CA LEU A 367 -24.47 -5.77 5.50
C LEU A 367 -24.28 -6.11 6.99
N VAL A 368 -25.04 -7.07 7.53
CA VAL A 368 -24.91 -7.52 8.93
C VAL A 368 -23.52 -8.11 9.18
N CYS A 369 -23.06 -9.06 8.36
CA CYS A 369 -21.72 -9.64 8.47
C CYS A 369 -20.64 -8.56 8.37
N THR A 370 -20.85 -7.58 7.50
CA THR A 370 -19.99 -6.42 7.34
C THR A 370 -19.90 -5.56 8.61
N LEU A 371 -21.03 -5.25 9.24
CA LEU A 371 -21.08 -4.42 10.45
C LEU A 371 -20.48 -5.17 11.64
N MET A 372 -20.77 -6.47 11.76
CA MET A 372 -20.15 -7.34 12.76
C MET A 372 -18.63 -7.36 12.63
N TRP A 373 -18.11 -7.58 11.42
CA TRP A 373 -16.68 -7.52 11.14
C TRP A 373 -16.07 -6.16 11.50
N GLY A 374 -16.74 -5.06 11.14
CA GLY A 374 -16.31 -3.71 11.50
C GLY A 374 -16.25 -3.50 13.01
N GLY A 375 -17.25 -3.99 13.75
CA GLY A 375 -17.28 -3.94 15.21
C GLY A 375 -16.12 -4.72 15.85
N TRP A 376 -15.81 -5.90 15.33
CA TRP A 376 -14.67 -6.69 15.80
C TRP A 376 -13.33 -5.99 15.54
N GLN A 377 -13.11 -5.46 14.34
CA GLN A 377 -11.88 -4.72 14.02
C GLN A 377 -11.71 -3.47 14.91
N TRP A 378 -12.80 -2.78 15.21
CA TRP A 378 -12.79 -1.66 16.16
C TRP A 378 -12.37 -2.11 17.56
N GLN A 379 -12.97 -3.19 18.09
CA GLN A 379 -12.61 -3.75 19.39
C GLN A 379 -11.13 -4.14 19.47
N ALA A 380 -10.60 -4.83 18.45
CA ALA A 380 -9.19 -5.18 18.38
C ALA A 380 -8.27 -3.95 18.38
N GLN A 381 -8.66 -2.87 17.68
CA GLN A 381 -7.90 -1.62 17.68
C GLN A 381 -7.93 -0.91 19.04
N GLN A 382 -9.04 -0.96 19.77
CA GLN A 382 -9.13 -0.38 21.12
C GLN A 382 -8.17 -1.09 22.08
N VAL A 383 -8.10 -2.42 22.05
CA VAL A 383 -7.11 -3.18 22.84
C VAL A 383 -5.69 -2.76 22.48
N CYS A 384 -5.35 -2.69 21.19
CA CYS A 384 -4.01 -2.26 20.77
C CYS A 384 -3.63 -0.87 21.31
N ARG A 385 -4.60 0.04 21.44
CA ARG A 385 -4.38 1.37 22.04
C ARG A 385 -4.20 1.28 23.56
N GLN A 386 -4.98 0.43 24.23
CA GLN A 386 -4.89 0.21 25.68
C GLN A 386 -3.55 -0.40 26.08
N ILE A 387 -2.99 -1.32 25.29
CA ILE A 387 -1.67 -1.92 25.55
C ILE A 387 -0.58 -0.86 25.72
N VAL A 388 -0.62 0.21 24.92
CA VAL A 388 0.37 1.29 24.96
C VAL A 388 0.21 2.17 26.20
N LEU A 389 -1.00 2.24 26.77
CA LEU A 389 -1.33 3.08 27.91
C LEU A 389 -1.16 2.35 29.24
N ASP A 390 -1.60 1.10 29.28
CA ASP A 390 -1.58 0.24 30.47
C ASP A 390 -1.52 -1.24 30.02
N PRO A 391 -0.30 -1.79 29.89
CA PRO A 391 -0.12 -3.18 29.48
C PRO A 391 -0.81 -4.15 30.44
N ALA A 392 -0.71 -3.94 31.75
CA ALA A 392 -1.22 -4.85 32.77
C ALA A 392 -2.75 -4.99 32.73
N ASP A 393 -3.47 -3.85 32.69
CA ASP A 393 -4.94 -3.85 32.62
C ASP A 393 -5.47 -4.38 31.29
N SER A 394 -4.70 -4.20 30.22
CA SER A 394 -5.11 -4.62 28.88
C SER A 394 -5.08 -6.15 28.68
N VAL A 395 -4.27 -6.92 29.43
CA VAL A 395 -4.09 -8.37 29.22
C VAL A 395 -5.40 -9.13 29.31
N VAL A 396 -6.25 -8.83 30.30
CA VAL A 396 -7.53 -9.53 30.48
C VAL A 396 -8.45 -9.30 29.27
N SER A 397 -8.46 -8.08 28.74
CA SER A 397 -9.24 -7.75 27.54
C SER A 397 -8.69 -8.43 26.30
N PHE A 398 -7.36 -8.52 26.19
CA PHE A 398 -6.66 -9.24 25.13
C PHE A 398 -6.98 -10.75 25.16
N GLU A 399 -6.81 -11.42 26.30
CA GLU A 399 -7.10 -12.86 26.46
C GLU A 399 -8.56 -13.20 26.14
N ARG A 400 -9.51 -12.33 26.53
CA ARG A 400 -10.92 -12.52 26.17
C ARG A 400 -11.15 -12.39 24.66
N LEU A 401 -10.47 -11.45 23.99
CA LEU A 401 -10.68 -11.18 22.57
C LEU A 401 -9.91 -12.13 21.66
N VAL A 402 -8.75 -12.64 22.09
CA VAL A 402 -7.95 -13.61 21.33
C VAL A 402 -8.66 -14.97 21.25
N GLN A 403 -9.52 -15.31 22.21
CA GLN A 403 -10.40 -16.50 22.15
C GLN A 403 -11.44 -16.45 21.02
N ASN A 404 -11.67 -15.28 20.40
CA ASN A 404 -12.54 -15.19 19.25
C ASN A 404 -11.75 -15.58 17.99
N PRO A 405 -12.13 -16.66 17.27
CA PRO A 405 -11.39 -17.15 16.10
C PRO A 405 -11.23 -16.11 14.97
N PHE A 406 -12.15 -15.13 14.89
CA PHE A 406 -12.08 -14.06 13.89
C PHE A 406 -11.11 -12.94 14.25
N LEU A 407 -10.73 -12.84 15.53
CA LEU A 407 -9.87 -11.80 16.07
C LEU A 407 -8.51 -12.30 16.52
N GLU A 408 -8.39 -13.58 16.84
CA GLU A 408 -7.18 -14.25 17.33
C GLU A 408 -5.94 -13.78 16.57
N HIS A 409 -5.84 -14.14 15.28
CA HIS A 409 -4.65 -13.83 14.50
C HIS A 409 -4.40 -12.32 14.33
N PRO A 410 -5.37 -11.48 13.88
CA PRO A 410 -5.15 -10.03 13.78
C PRO A 410 -4.71 -9.38 15.09
N LEU A 411 -5.19 -9.90 16.23
CA LEU A 411 -4.86 -9.41 17.55
C LEU A 411 -3.47 -9.87 17.96
N LEU A 412 -3.15 -11.17 17.83
CA LEU A 412 -1.80 -11.71 18.07
C LEU A 412 -0.75 -10.88 17.32
N LEU A 413 -0.92 -10.73 16.01
CA LEU A 413 0.05 -10.04 15.14
C LEU A 413 0.29 -8.57 15.55
N LYS A 414 -0.73 -7.87 16.06
CA LYS A 414 -0.63 -6.45 16.40
C LYS A 414 -0.25 -6.23 17.86
N ALA A 415 -0.79 -7.04 18.76
CA ALA A 415 -0.70 -6.87 20.20
C ALA A 415 0.57 -7.48 20.78
N THR A 416 0.97 -8.69 20.35
CA THR A 416 2.11 -9.37 21.00
C THR A 416 3.43 -8.62 20.87
N PRO A 417 3.79 -7.97 19.74
CA PRO A 417 5.03 -7.18 19.68
C PRO A 417 4.97 -5.96 20.61
N LEU A 418 3.78 -5.36 20.78
CA LEU A 418 3.58 -4.23 21.69
C LEU A 418 3.71 -4.67 23.14
N TYR A 419 3.13 -5.83 23.49
CA TYR A 419 3.30 -6.43 24.82
C TYR A 419 4.76 -6.75 25.10
N VAL A 420 5.46 -7.48 24.22
CA VAL A 420 6.87 -7.83 24.44
C VAL A 420 7.70 -6.58 24.73
N LYS A 421 7.52 -5.53 23.92
CA LYS A 421 8.20 -4.24 24.14
C LYS A 421 7.84 -3.59 25.48
N ALA A 422 6.55 -3.58 25.85
CA ALA A 422 6.09 -2.95 27.08
C ALA A 422 6.52 -3.73 28.34
N ILE A 423 6.43 -5.06 28.30
CA ILE A 423 6.83 -5.97 29.38
C ILE A 423 8.30 -5.80 29.73
N ILE A 424 9.17 -5.76 28.72
CA ILE A 424 10.62 -5.58 28.93
C ILE A 424 10.89 -4.17 29.48
N LYS A 425 10.24 -3.15 28.91
CA LYS A 425 10.45 -1.75 29.30
C LYS A 425 9.97 -1.43 30.73
N GLU A 426 8.87 -2.03 31.14
CA GLU A 426 8.20 -1.77 32.43
C GLU A 426 8.48 -2.87 33.46
N GLU A 427 9.31 -3.86 33.11
CA GLU A 427 9.70 -4.98 33.97
C GLU A 427 8.50 -5.73 34.57
N LEU A 428 7.60 -6.22 33.70
CA LEU A 428 6.33 -6.85 34.09
C LEU A 428 6.34 -8.39 33.91
N PRO A 429 7.02 -9.19 34.77
CA PRO A 429 7.15 -10.63 34.59
C PRO A 429 5.81 -11.37 34.62
N ASP A 430 4.87 -10.97 35.49
CA ASP A 430 3.54 -11.60 35.59
C ASP A 430 2.72 -11.46 34.30
N VAL A 431 2.83 -10.30 33.65
CA VAL A 431 2.23 -10.03 32.34
C VAL A 431 2.95 -10.87 31.27
N GLY A 432 4.28 -10.95 31.33
CA GLY A 432 5.09 -11.77 30.45
C GLY A 432 4.70 -13.24 30.47
N GLU A 433 4.51 -13.83 31.66
CA GLU A 433 4.08 -15.23 31.80
C GLU A 433 2.72 -15.49 31.14
N ARG A 434 1.78 -14.54 31.27
CA ARG A 434 0.46 -14.65 30.64
C ARG A 434 0.51 -14.47 29.12
N ILE A 435 1.41 -13.63 28.62
CA ILE A 435 1.53 -13.32 27.19
C ILE A 435 2.38 -14.35 26.44
N LEU A 436 3.31 -15.03 27.11
CA LEU A 436 4.24 -15.98 26.49
C LEU A 436 3.56 -17.04 25.60
N PRO A 437 2.47 -17.73 26.02
CA PRO A 437 1.82 -18.73 25.18
C PRO A 437 1.31 -18.15 23.84
N TYR A 438 0.92 -16.87 23.83
CA TYR A 438 0.44 -16.18 22.64
C TYR A 438 1.57 -15.71 21.72
N VAL A 439 2.73 -15.38 22.30
CA VAL A 439 3.95 -15.07 21.52
C VAL A 439 4.46 -16.35 20.86
N GLU A 440 4.50 -17.46 21.59
CA GLU A 440 4.84 -18.78 21.08
C GLU A 440 3.87 -19.21 19.98
N GLN A 441 2.57 -19.12 20.24
CA GLN A 441 1.54 -19.42 19.25
C GLN A 441 1.72 -18.57 17.98
N LEU A 442 1.97 -17.27 18.11
CA LEU A 442 2.20 -16.41 16.94
C LEU A 442 3.47 -16.82 16.17
N ALA A 443 4.56 -17.11 16.88
CA ALA A 443 5.81 -17.56 16.27
C ALA A 443 5.63 -18.88 15.52
N LEU A 444 4.84 -19.83 16.05
CA LEU A 444 4.51 -21.08 15.39
C LEU A 444 3.55 -20.89 14.20
N MET A 445 2.54 -20.04 14.34
CA MET A 445 1.55 -19.79 13.28
C MET A 445 2.17 -19.08 12.08
N GLN A 446 3.01 -18.08 12.32
CA GLN A 446 3.57 -17.25 11.27
C GLN A 446 5.01 -17.65 10.89
N GLY A 447 5.79 -18.26 11.77
CA GLY A 447 7.17 -18.63 11.47
C GLY A 447 8.03 -17.46 11.00
N ALA A 448 7.70 -16.21 11.36
CA ALA A 448 8.49 -15.05 10.93
C ALA A 448 9.71 -14.91 11.86
N HIS A 449 10.89 -14.66 11.27
CA HIS A 449 12.15 -14.57 12.01
C HIS A 449 12.11 -13.59 13.21
N TRP A 450 11.41 -12.45 13.08
CA TRP A 450 11.29 -11.48 14.19
C TRP A 450 10.33 -11.91 15.30
N GLN A 451 9.38 -12.80 15.02
CA GLN A 451 8.50 -13.34 16.06
C GLN A 451 9.23 -14.37 16.90
N TRP A 452 10.03 -15.21 16.25
CA TRP A 452 10.99 -16.08 16.92
C TRP A 452 11.97 -15.27 17.77
N TYR A 453 12.49 -14.16 17.24
CA TYR A 453 13.29 -13.21 18.03
C TYR A 453 12.52 -12.64 19.23
N HIS A 454 11.29 -12.17 19.05
CA HIS A 454 10.47 -11.68 20.18
C HIS A 454 10.19 -12.76 21.23
N LEU A 455 9.96 -14.01 20.79
CA LEU A 455 9.82 -15.15 21.67
C LEU A 455 11.12 -15.40 22.44
N ALA A 456 12.27 -15.33 21.77
CA ALA A 456 13.57 -15.50 22.40
C ALA A 456 13.84 -14.45 23.48
N VAL A 457 13.59 -13.17 23.16
CA VAL A 457 13.77 -12.06 24.09
C VAL A 457 12.82 -12.17 25.28
N LEU A 458 11.53 -12.44 25.05
CA LEU A 458 10.57 -12.58 26.15
C LEU A 458 10.89 -13.80 27.02
N SER A 459 11.28 -14.92 26.42
CA SER A 459 11.64 -16.13 27.16
C SER A 459 12.87 -15.90 28.04
N GLN A 460 13.86 -15.16 27.53
CA GLN A 460 15.03 -14.79 28.32
C GLN A 460 14.66 -13.87 29.48
N PHE A 461 13.81 -12.87 29.24
CA PHE A 461 13.31 -11.98 30.29
C PHE A 461 12.59 -12.74 31.42
N LEU A 462 11.91 -13.85 31.09
CA LEU A 462 11.22 -14.72 32.05
C LEU A 462 12.11 -15.82 32.65
N GLY A 463 13.42 -15.84 32.36
CA GLY A 463 14.34 -16.86 32.85
C GLY A 463 14.14 -18.25 32.23
N LYS A 464 13.51 -18.34 31.05
CA LYS A 464 13.27 -19.59 30.31
C LYS A 464 14.35 -19.81 29.25
N GLU A 465 15.59 -20.01 29.70
CA GLU A 465 16.78 -20.04 28.82
C GLU A 465 16.66 -21.05 27.67
N GLY A 466 16.21 -22.28 27.93
CA GLY A 466 16.10 -23.31 26.89
C GLY A 466 15.16 -22.90 25.75
N LEU A 467 14.04 -22.25 26.08
CA LEU A 467 13.11 -21.73 25.08
C LEU A 467 13.70 -20.51 24.35
N ALA A 468 14.42 -19.64 25.07
CA ALA A 468 15.10 -18.50 24.48
C ALA A 468 16.12 -18.93 23.42
N ARG A 469 16.94 -19.95 23.72
CA ARG A 469 17.94 -20.52 22.82
C ARG A 469 17.31 -21.16 21.59
N SER A 470 16.32 -22.03 21.78
CA SER A 470 15.61 -22.65 20.65
C SER A 470 14.97 -21.61 19.74
N ALA A 471 14.36 -20.57 20.31
CA ALA A 471 13.69 -19.53 19.53
C ALA A 471 14.69 -18.63 18.76
N ILE A 472 15.84 -18.29 19.34
CA ILE A 472 16.85 -17.51 18.60
C ILE A 472 17.50 -18.32 17.47
N ASP A 473 17.71 -19.63 17.67
CA ASP A 473 18.24 -20.51 16.64
C ASP A 473 17.29 -20.56 15.43
N GLU A 474 15.97 -20.65 15.66
CA GLU A 474 14.96 -20.55 14.60
C GLU A 474 14.99 -19.17 13.90
N ALA A 475 15.13 -18.08 14.65
CA ALA A 475 15.25 -16.74 14.07
C ALA A 475 16.50 -16.61 13.18
N ILE A 476 17.63 -17.19 13.59
CA ILE A 476 18.89 -17.20 12.82
C ILE A 476 18.77 -18.10 11.59
N ALA A 477 18.20 -19.30 11.74
CA ALA A 477 17.96 -20.21 10.62
C ALA A 477 17.09 -19.54 9.54
N LEU A 478 16.10 -18.76 9.98
CA LEU A 478 15.23 -17.98 9.12
C LEU A 478 15.81 -16.63 8.69
N ARG A 479 16.93 -16.14 9.21
CA ARG A 479 17.56 -14.91 8.71
C ARG A 479 19.01 -14.82 9.18
N PRO A 480 19.92 -15.60 8.60
CA PRO A 480 21.28 -15.72 9.10
C PRO A 480 22.12 -14.45 8.91
N ALA A 481 21.70 -13.52 8.06
CA ALA A 481 22.38 -12.24 7.84
C ALA A 481 21.98 -11.12 8.82
N GLU A 482 21.08 -11.38 9.78
CA GLU A 482 20.66 -10.36 10.75
C GLU A 482 21.57 -10.38 11.98
N ASP A 483 22.52 -9.43 12.04
CA ASP A 483 23.50 -9.32 13.13
C ASP A 483 22.86 -9.25 14.53
N LEU A 484 21.67 -8.63 14.63
CA LEU A 484 20.91 -8.55 15.88
C LEU A 484 20.67 -9.93 16.50
N TYR A 485 20.45 -10.96 15.68
CA TYR A 485 20.12 -12.31 16.17
C TYR A 485 21.35 -13.03 16.70
N TRP A 486 22.47 -12.91 15.98
CA TRP A 486 23.76 -13.41 16.44
C TRP A 486 24.25 -12.69 17.70
N GLY A 487 24.04 -11.38 17.79
CA GLY A 487 24.33 -10.60 18.99
C GLY A 487 23.53 -11.10 20.20
N PHE A 488 22.24 -11.39 20.02
CA PHE A 488 21.41 -11.94 21.09
C PHE A 488 21.81 -13.37 21.47
N LEU A 489 22.13 -14.25 20.51
CA LEU A 489 22.66 -15.58 20.82
C LEU A 489 24.00 -15.50 21.57
N HIS A 490 24.89 -14.58 21.18
CA HIS A 490 26.14 -14.33 21.88
C HIS A 490 25.90 -13.87 23.33
N TYR A 491 24.93 -12.98 23.54
CA TYR A 491 24.51 -12.57 24.88
C TYR A 491 24.06 -13.76 25.73
N LEU A 492 23.23 -14.67 25.19
CA LEU A 492 22.83 -15.89 25.92
C LEU A 492 24.05 -16.75 26.28
N ASN A 493 25.02 -16.90 25.37
CA ASN A 493 26.26 -17.64 25.64
C ASN A 493 27.11 -17.02 26.74
N VAL A 494 27.16 -15.68 26.80
CA VAL A 494 27.85 -14.96 27.88
C VAL A 494 27.16 -15.22 29.23
N LEU A 495 25.83 -15.20 29.27
CA LEU A 495 25.09 -15.48 30.51
C LEU A 495 25.35 -16.90 31.03
N THR A 496 25.32 -17.91 30.17
CA THR A 496 25.66 -19.29 30.56
C THR A 496 27.09 -19.38 31.08
N ALA A 497 28.05 -18.70 30.43
CA ALA A 497 29.44 -18.69 30.89
C ALA A 497 29.61 -17.97 32.24
N VAL A 498 28.85 -16.90 32.50
CA VAL A 498 28.80 -16.23 33.81
C VAL A 498 28.33 -17.20 34.89
N GLU A 499 27.24 -17.94 34.64
CA GLU A 499 26.71 -18.93 35.57
C GLU A 499 27.68 -20.08 35.84
N GLU A 500 28.30 -20.63 34.79
CA GLU A 500 29.24 -21.75 34.89
C GLU A 500 30.56 -21.36 35.59
N THR A 501 31.03 -20.12 35.42
CA THR A 501 32.32 -19.69 35.94
C THR A 501 32.24 -18.89 37.25
N GLY A 502 31.06 -18.35 37.58
CA GLY A 502 30.87 -17.41 38.68
C GLY A 502 31.54 -16.04 38.49
N LYS A 503 32.06 -15.73 37.30
CA LYS A 503 32.66 -14.42 36.97
C LYS A 503 31.58 -13.41 36.61
N SER A 504 31.79 -12.12 36.89
CA SER A 504 30.85 -11.08 36.42
C SER A 504 30.83 -10.99 34.89
N ILE A 505 29.71 -10.52 34.34
CA ILE A 505 29.50 -10.33 32.90
C ILE A 505 30.56 -9.44 32.25
N ASP A 506 31.10 -8.48 33.00
CA ASP A 506 32.13 -7.54 32.52
C ASP A 506 33.42 -8.25 32.09
N ASN A 507 33.70 -9.45 32.63
CA ASN A 507 34.87 -10.24 32.24
C ASN A 507 34.74 -10.89 30.86
N PHE A 508 33.54 -10.87 30.28
CA PHE A 508 33.24 -11.44 28.95
C PHE A 508 33.02 -10.36 27.89
N LEU A 509 32.88 -9.09 28.30
CA LEU A 509 32.75 -7.96 27.38
C LEU A 509 34.15 -7.53 26.89
N PRO A 510 34.28 -7.07 25.63
CA PRO A 510 35.53 -6.52 25.13
C PRO A 510 36.00 -5.34 26.00
N THR A 511 37.22 -5.40 26.53
CA THR A 511 37.79 -4.34 27.39
C THR A 511 38.44 -3.19 26.62
N ASP A 512 38.60 -3.32 25.30
CA ASP A 512 39.28 -2.30 24.49
C ASP A 512 38.31 -1.17 24.12
N GLU A 513 38.62 0.05 24.59
CA GLU A 513 37.87 1.29 24.30
C GLU A 513 37.67 1.52 22.78
N ASP A 514 38.59 1.05 21.93
CA ASP A 514 38.49 1.16 20.47
C ASP A 514 37.38 0.26 19.87
N SER A 515 37.07 -0.88 20.49
CA SER A 515 36.06 -1.84 20.00
C SER A 515 34.62 -1.43 20.31
N LEU A 516 34.42 -0.60 21.34
CA LEU A 516 33.11 -0.08 21.75
C LEU A 516 32.62 1.08 20.87
N SER A 517 33.50 1.70 20.08
CA SER A 517 33.14 2.81 19.19
C SER A 517 32.28 2.42 17.98
N HIS A 518 32.28 1.13 17.60
CA HIS A 518 31.50 0.58 16.48
C HIS A 518 30.19 -0.09 16.89
N LEU A 519 30.06 -0.43 18.16
CA LEU A 519 28.82 -0.90 18.73
C LEU A 519 28.02 0.35 19.11
N GLU A 520 27.23 0.87 18.16
CA GLU A 520 26.09 1.74 18.52
C GLU A 520 25.36 1.05 19.66
N ASN A 521 25.49 1.67 20.83
CA ASN A 521 25.19 1.17 22.16
C ASN A 521 24.27 -0.08 22.15
N PRO A 522 24.80 -1.32 22.30
CA PRO A 522 23.95 -2.51 22.48
C PRO A 522 23.03 -2.31 23.70
N VAL A 523 23.51 -1.47 24.62
CA VAL A 523 22.81 -0.96 25.78
C VAL A 523 21.71 0.06 25.43
N GLU A 524 21.65 0.75 24.30
CA GLU A 524 20.44 1.51 23.90
C GLU A 524 19.40 0.64 23.18
N LEU A 525 19.82 -0.47 22.58
CA LEU A 525 18.91 -1.51 22.06
C LEU A 525 18.19 -2.26 23.18
N PHE A 526 18.76 -2.31 24.40
CA PHE A 526 18.20 -3.05 25.54
C PHE A 526 17.93 -2.23 26.81
N ASN A 527 18.69 -1.18 27.11
CA ASN A 527 18.53 -0.36 28.32
C ASN A 527 17.83 0.96 28.02
N GLY A 528 16.51 0.88 28.17
CA GLY A 528 15.76 1.97 28.77
C GLY A 528 16.02 2.16 30.27
N ARG A 529 17.20 1.85 30.83
CA ARG A 529 17.67 2.35 32.16
C ARG A 529 19.11 1.98 32.57
N ARG A 530 19.71 2.92 33.32
CA ARG A 530 20.67 2.66 34.41
C ARG A 530 19.92 2.20 35.65
#